data_AF-A0A117QN95-F1
#
_entry.id   AF-A0A117QN95-F1
#
_cell.length_a   1.000
_cell.length_b   1.000
_cell.length_c   1.000
_cell.angle_alpha   90.00
_cell.angle_beta   90.00
_cell.angle_gamma   90.00
#
_symmetry.space_group_name_H-M   'P 1'
#
loop_
_entity.id
_entity.type
_entity.pdbx_description
1 polymer ?
#
loop_
_entity_poly.entity_id
_entity_poly.type
_entity_poly.pdbx_seq_one_letter_code
_entity_poly.pdbx_strand_id
1 'polypeptide(L)'
;MGDERLANLVMVALACAIDEDYDGAFRAVSEVGEQAGPGQFQMYAACVAFAETGRQALVKLYGDQAPDLARDQYWSVEQLPSPDGAPDAQDLFAVRFIVAVANNDKPQAMALWQAALRASSAEYIASVAAVLTAAAGLVRKAFL
;
A
#
# COMPACT_ATOMS: atom_id res chain seq x y z
N MET A 1 -16.82 12.27 3.87
CA MET A 1 -17.17 11.07 3.10
C MET A 1 -17.77 10.05 4.07
N GLY A 2 -18.82 9.31 3.69
CA GLY A 2 -19.27 8.16 4.49
C GLY A 2 -18.32 6.97 4.28
N ASP A 3 -18.10 6.16 5.31
CA ASP A 3 -17.14 5.04 5.30
C ASP A 3 -17.38 4.06 4.12
N GLU A 4 -18.63 3.85 3.74
CA GLU A 4 -19.01 3.00 2.60
C GLU A 4 -18.49 3.52 1.25
N ARG A 5 -18.46 4.85 1.05
CA ARG A 5 -17.96 5.43 -0.20
C ARG A 5 -16.44 5.30 -0.28
N LEU A 6 -15.73 5.47 0.83
CA LEU A 6 -14.28 5.26 0.88
C LEU A 6 -13.94 3.82 0.54
N ALA A 7 -14.64 2.87 1.18
CA ALA A 7 -14.45 1.45 0.91
C ALA A 7 -14.70 1.11 -0.55
N ASN A 8 -15.76 1.66 -1.16
CA ASN A 8 -16.05 1.45 -2.58
C ASN A 8 -14.91 1.98 -3.47
N LEU A 9 -14.47 3.22 -3.27
CA LEU A 9 -13.40 3.82 -4.07
C LEU A 9 -12.07 3.06 -3.94
N VAL A 10 -11.73 2.58 -2.73
CA VAL A 10 -10.56 1.74 -2.49
C VAL A 10 -10.65 0.44 -3.28
N MET A 11 -11.81 -0.23 -3.26
CA MET A 11 -12.02 -1.47 -4.01
C MET A 11 -11.96 -1.25 -5.52
N VAL A 12 -12.53 -0.15 -6.02
CA VAL A 12 -12.44 0.23 -7.44
C VAL A 12 -10.99 0.49 -7.84
N ALA A 13 -10.24 1.26 -7.04
CA ALA A 13 -8.84 1.55 -7.31
C ALA A 13 -8.00 0.26 -7.39
N LEU A 14 -8.20 -0.68 -6.46
CA LEU A 14 -7.54 -1.97 -6.47
C LEU A 14 -7.91 -2.81 -7.69
N ALA A 15 -9.21 -2.94 -8.01
CA ALA A 15 -9.66 -3.71 -9.16
C ALA A 15 -9.07 -3.19 -10.48
N CYS A 16 -9.16 -1.88 -10.71
CA CYS A 16 -8.54 -1.23 -11.87
C CYS A 16 -7.02 -1.45 -11.91
N ALA A 17 -6.32 -1.29 -10.78
CA ALA A 17 -4.86 -1.48 -10.74
C ALA A 17 -4.45 -2.95 -10.96
N ILE A 18 -5.26 -3.91 -10.53
CA ILE A 18 -5.06 -5.35 -10.80
C ILE A 18 -5.20 -5.63 -12.29
N ASP A 19 -6.23 -5.08 -12.93
CA ASP A 19 -6.53 -5.22 -14.37
C ASP A 19 -5.65 -4.33 -15.26
N GLU A 20 -4.68 -3.61 -14.69
CA GLU A 20 -3.78 -2.67 -15.38
C GLU A 20 -4.52 -1.48 -16.06
N ASP A 21 -5.76 -1.21 -15.63
CA ASP A 21 -6.49 0.03 -15.93
C ASP A 21 -5.99 1.17 -15.04
N TYR A 22 -4.82 1.70 -15.36
CA TYR A 22 -4.18 2.77 -14.60
C TYR A 22 -5.02 4.07 -14.58
N ASP A 23 -5.78 4.34 -15.64
CA ASP A 23 -6.65 5.52 -15.72
C ASP A 23 -7.85 5.41 -14.78
N GLY A 24 -8.45 4.22 -14.68
CA GLY A 24 -9.48 3.92 -13.70
C GLY A 24 -8.96 4.01 -12.27
N ALA A 25 -7.79 3.43 -12.01
CA ALA A 25 -7.14 3.48 -10.71
C ALA A 25 -6.83 4.91 -10.27
N PHE A 26 -6.25 5.72 -11.17
CA PHE A 26 -5.94 7.12 -10.90
C PHE A 26 -7.19 7.93 -10.56
N ARG A 27 -8.27 7.79 -11.33
CA ARG A 27 -9.54 8.49 -11.08
C ARG A 27 -10.12 8.15 -9.70
N ALA A 28 -10.15 6.88 -9.33
CA ALA A 28 -10.66 6.46 -8.03
C ALA A 28 -9.81 7.02 -6.86
N VAL A 29 -8.48 7.01 -7.00
CA VAL A 29 -7.55 7.56 -6.00
C VAL A 29 -7.68 9.08 -5.89
N SER A 30 -7.79 9.79 -7.01
CA SER A 30 -8.04 11.24 -7.02
C SER A 30 -9.34 11.59 -6.29
N GLU A 31 -10.40 10.82 -6.50
CA GLU A 31 -11.67 11.04 -5.81
C GLU A 31 -11.56 10.82 -4.29
N VAL A 32 -10.76 9.85 -3.84
CA VAL A 32 -10.41 9.71 -2.42
C VAL A 32 -9.70 10.96 -1.91
N GLY A 33 -8.71 11.46 -2.65
CA GLY A 33 -7.93 12.64 -2.29
C GLY A 33 -8.74 13.94 -2.23
N GLU A 34 -9.63 14.17 -3.20
CA GLU A 34 -10.47 15.37 -3.26
C GLU A 34 -11.49 15.43 -2.12
N GLN A 35 -11.97 14.27 -1.67
CA GLN A 35 -12.92 14.17 -0.57
C GLN A 35 -12.25 13.97 0.80
N ALA A 36 -10.94 13.68 0.80
CA ALA A 36 -10.11 13.73 1.99
C ALA A 36 -10.03 15.20 2.43
N GLY A 37 -10.85 15.55 3.41
CA GLY A 37 -10.78 16.87 4.03
C GLY A 37 -9.37 17.18 4.57
N PRO A 38 -9.17 18.36 5.19
CA PRO A 38 -7.85 18.90 5.54
C PRO A 38 -6.98 17.98 6.44
N GLY A 39 -7.54 16.95 7.06
CA GLY A 39 -6.81 15.97 7.86
C GLY A 39 -6.20 14.78 7.10
N GLN A 40 -6.46 14.62 5.79
CA GLN A 40 -5.92 13.54 4.93
C GLN A 40 -6.09 12.09 5.46
N PHE A 41 -6.90 11.91 6.49
CA PHE A 41 -7.15 10.63 7.16
C PHE A 41 -7.73 9.59 6.21
N GLN A 42 -8.60 10.00 5.29
CA GLN A 42 -9.18 9.10 4.28
C GLN A 42 -8.11 8.52 3.36
N MET A 43 -7.06 9.30 3.05
CA MET A 43 -5.98 8.83 2.21
C MET A 43 -5.05 7.86 2.95
N TYR A 44 -4.77 8.13 4.22
CA TYR A 44 -4.10 7.17 5.08
C TYR A 44 -4.89 5.86 5.17
N ALA A 45 -6.20 5.94 5.41
CA ALA A 45 -7.07 4.77 5.49
C ALA A 45 -7.09 3.98 4.17
N ALA A 46 -7.10 4.65 3.02
CA ALA A 46 -6.97 4.02 1.71
C ALA A 46 -5.62 3.28 1.56
N CYS A 47 -4.50 3.92 1.92
CA CYS A 47 -3.18 3.26 1.90
C CYS A 47 -3.11 2.04 2.82
N VAL A 48 -3.70 2.12 4.02
CA VAL A 48 -3.80 0.97 4.93
C VAL A 48 -4.63 -0.15 4.31
N ALA A 49 -5.74 0.19 3.66
CA ALA A 49 -6.58 -0.81 2.99
C ALA A 49 -5.85 -1.50 1.81
N PHE A 50 -5.12 -0.74 0.98
CA PHE A 50 -4.27 -1.31 -0.06
C PHE A 50 -3.21 -2.23 0.52
N ALA A 51 -2.53 -1.80 1.59
CA ALA A 51 -1.52 -2.61 2.26
C ALA A 51 -2.08 -3.89 2.89
N GLU A 52 -3.30 -3.83 3.45
CA GLU A 52 -3.99 -5.00 3.98
C GLU A 52 -4.37 -5.99 2.87
N THR A 53 -4.77 -5.51 1.69
CA THR A 53 -4.94 -6.36 0.50
C THR A 53 -3.61 -7.02 0.11
N GLY A 54 -2.51 -6.26 0.12
CA GLY A 54 -1.16 -6.80 -0.09
C GLY A 54 -0.79 -7.88 0.93
N ARG A 55 -1.10 -7.68 2.21
CA ARG A 55 -0.89 -8.67 3.28
C ARG A 55 -1.67 -9.97 3.01
N GLN A 56 -2.93 -9.87 2.61
CA GLN A 56 -3.73 -11.06 2.28
C GLN A 56 -3.16 -11.82 1.07
N ALA A 57 -2.68 -11.10 0.06
CA ALA A 57 -1.98 -11.71 -1.07
C ALA A 57 -0.68 -12.40 -0.65
N LEU A 58 0.12 -11.80 0.24
CA LEU A 58 1.32 -12.44 0.82
C LEU A 58 0.98 -13.72 1.58
N VAL A 59 -0.04 -13.69 2.45
CA VAL A 59 -0.50 -14.89 3.18
C VAL A 59 -0.88 -16.00 2.19
N LYS A 60 -1.56 -15.66 1.10
CA LYS A 60 -1.91 -16.64 0.06
C LYS A 60 -0.69 -17.19 -0.68
N LEU A 61 0.28 -16.34 -1.01
CA LEU A 61 1.51 -16.72 -1.73
C LEU A 61 2.39 -17.68 -0.92
N TYR A 62 2.55 -17.40 0.37
CA TYR A 62 3.45 -18.16 1.23
C TYR A 62 2.74 -19.31 1.97
N GLY A 63 1.41 -19.31 2.06
CA GLY A 63 0.64 -20.39 2.68
C GLY A 63 1.13 -20.69 4.10
N ASP A 64 1.53 -21.94 4.35
CA ASP A 64 2.05 -22.40 5.63
C ASP A 64 3.41 -21.78 6.02
N GLN A 65 4.10 -21.13 5.08
CA GLN A 65 5.35 -20.39 5.34
C GLN A 65 5.09 -18.93 5.72
N ALA A 66 3.85 -18.44 5.65
CA ALA A 66 3.53 -17.10 6.10
C ALA A 66 3.79 -16.98 7.63
N PRO A 67 4.41 -15.87 8.09
CA PRO A 67 4.69 -15.67 9.50
C PRO A 67 3.41 -15.63 10.34
N ASP A 68 3.44 -16.35 11.45
CA ASP A 68 2.44 -16.28 12.52
C ASP A 68 2.84 -15.21 13.54
N LEU A 69 2.19 -14.05 13.49
CA LEU A 69 2.44 -12.95 14.43
C LEU A 69 2.18 -13.36 15.90
N ALA A 70 1.28 -14.33 16.15
CA ALA A 70 1.01 -14.82 17.50
C ALA A 70 2.16 -15.71 18.05
N ARG A 71 3.10 -16.08 17.19
CA ARG A 71 4.32 -16.83 17.53
C ARG A 71 5.59 -15.98 17.35
N ASP A 72 5.45 -14.65 17.36
CA ASP A 72 6.56 -13.71 17.19
C ASP A 72 7.34 -13.90 15.87
N GLN A 73 6.65 -14.32 14.81
CA GLN A 73 7.20 -14.36 13.46
C GLN A 73 6.73 -13.12 12.71
N TYR A 74 7.61 -12.53 11.90
CA TYR A 74 7.35 -11.24 11.26
C TYR A 74 7.74 -11.29 9.79
N TRP A 75 7.01 -10.55 8.96
CA TRP A 75 7.44 -10.25 7.61
C TRP A 75 8.68 -9.37 7.66
N SER A 76 9.68 -9.69 6.83
CA SER A 76 10.86 -8.87 6.63
C SER A 76 11.05 -8.60 5.15
N VAL A 77 11.75 -7.49 4.85
CA VAL A 77 12.14 -7.14 3.49
C VAL A 77 13.62 -7.42 3.37
N GLU A 78 13.99 -8.37 2.52
CA GLU A 78 15.38 -8.50 2.12
C GLU A 78 15.68 -7.43 1.07
N GLN A 79 16.43 -6.41 1.47
CA GLN A 79 16.94 -5.40 0.53
C GLN A 79 18.27 -5.89 -0.01
N LEU A 80 18.23 -6.59 -1.15
CA LEU A 80 19.46 -6.84 -1.90
C LEU A 80 19.90 -5.53 -2.56
N PRO A 81 21.17 -5.12 -2.44
CA PRO A 81 21.69 -4.02 -3.22
C PRO A 81 21.54 -4.38 -4.69
N SER A 82 20.73 -3.62 -5.44
CA SER A 82 20.65 -3.82 -6.89
C SER A 82 22.02 -3.48 -7.48
N PRO A 83 22.59 -4.33 -8.35
CA PRO A 83 23.83 -4.02 -9.05
C PRO A 83 23.75 -2.72 -9.86
N ASP A 84 22.54 -2.26 -10.18
CA ASP A 84 22.27 -1.10 -11.04
C ASP A 84 21.90 0.19 -10.27
N GLY A 85 21.87 0.18 -8.93
CA GLY A 85 21.63 1.40 -8.14
C GLY A 85 20.82 1.20 -6.86
N ALA A 86 20.61 2.30 -6.13
CA ALA A 86 19.72 2.29 -4.97
C ALA A 86 18.27 2.03 -5.41
N PRO A 87 17.47 1.29 -4.64
CA PRO A 87 16.04 1.11 -4.93
C PRO A 87 15.33 2.46 -4.98
N ASP A 88 14.32 2.57 -5.85
CA ASP A 88 13.49 3.78 -5.92
C ASP A 88 12.85 4.06 -4.55
N ALA A 89 12.85 5.33 -4.14
CA ALA A 89 12.47 5.70 -2.77
C ALA A 89 10.99 5.39 -2.49
N GLN A 90 10.15 5.46 -3.51
CA GLN A 90 8.71 5.26 -3.48
C GLN A 90 8.37 3.77 -3.41
N ASP A 91 9.08 2.93 -4.17
CA ASP A 91 8.97 1.47 -4.06
C ASP A 91 9.41 1.02 -2.68
N LEU A 92 10.52 1.57 -2.19
CA LEU A 92 11.02 1.31 -0.85
C LEU A 92 9.99 1.72 0.22
N PHE A 93 9.39 2.90 0.09
CA PHE A 93 8.30 3.35 0.94
C PHE A 93 7.15 2.34 0.91
N ALA A 94 6.68 1.95 -0.27
CA ALA A 94 5.53 1.08 -0.45
C ALA A 94 5.75 -0.29 0.22
N VAL A 95 6.89 -0.92 -0.02
CA VAL A 95 7.21 -2.22 0.57
C VAL A 95 7.31 -2.12 2.10
N ARG A 96 7.97 -1.07 2.63
CA ARG A 96 8.07 -0.86 4.09
C ARG A 96 6.69 -0.58 4.71
N PHE A 97 5.84 0.15 4.03
CA PHE A 97 4.49 0.46 4.50
C PHE A 97 3.63 -0.80 4.54
N ILE A 98 3.65 -1.62 3.48
CA ILE A 98 2.97 -2.91 3.43
C ILE A 98 3.45 -3.83 4.54
N VAL A 99 4.77 -3.94 4.76
CA VAL A 99 5.33 -4.78 5.83
C VAL A 99 4.94 -4.26 7.22
N ALA A 100 4.95 -2.95 7.45
CA ALA A 100 4.51 -2.38 8.72
C ALA A 100 3.04 -2.73 9.01
N VAL A 101 2.15 -2.59 8.02
CA VAL A 101 0.74 -2.99 8.14
C VAL A 101 0.63 -4.51 8.33
N ALA A 102 1.39 -5.30 7.56
CA ALA A 102 1.38 -6.75 7.63
C ALA A 102 1.81 -7.31 8.99
N ASN A 103 2.71 -6.60 9.68
CA ASN A 103 3.18 -6.92 11.03
C ASN A 103 2.34 -6.26 12.15
N ASN A 104 1.24 -5.58 11.82
CA ASN A 104 0.43 -4.79 12.76
C ASN A 104 1.24 -3.71 13.52
N ASP A 105 2.33 -3.22 12.92
CA ASP A 105 3.20 -2.16 13.44
C ASP A 105 2.62 -0.79 13.06
N LYS A 106 1.58 -0.39 13.81
CA LYS A 106 0.90 0.91 13.62
C LYS A 106 1.83 2.11 13.82
N PRO A 107 2.73 2.13 14.83
CA PRO A 107 3.70 3.22 14.97
C PRO A 107 4.57 3.40 13.72
N GLN A 108 5.10 2.32 13.14
CA GLN A 108 5.93 2.40 11.95
C GLN A 108 5.13 2.83 10.71
N ALA A 109 3.93 2.28 10.51
CA ALA A 109 3.06 2.70 9.40
C ALA A 109 2.71 4.19 9.48
N MET A 110 2.40 4.70 10.68
CA MET A 110 2.13 6.12 10.91
C MET A 110 3.37 6.99 10.68
N ALA A 111 4.56 6.55 11.14
CA ALA A 111 5.80 7.28 10.93
C ALA A 111 6.15 7.40 9.44
N LEU A 112 6.00 6.32 8.67
CA LEU A 112 6.15 6.33 7.22
C LEU A 112 5.16 7.28 6.56
N TRP A 113 3.87 7.20 6.91
CA TRP A 113 2.86 8.11 6.39
C TRP A 113 3.20 9.58 6.66
N GLN A 114 3.58 9.92 7.89
CA GLN A 114 3.97 11.27 8.26
C GLN A 114 5.22 11.75 7.51
N ALA A 115 6.14 10.86 7.16
CA ALA A 115 7.27 11.20 6.30
C ALA A 115 6.80 11.57 4.88
N ALA A 116 5.88 10.79 4.30
CA ALA A 116 5.29 11.09 3.00
C ALA A 116 4.51 12.43 3.01
N LEU A 117 3.80 12.75 4.09
CA LEU A 117 3.09 14.03 4.26
C LEU A 117 4.00 15.25 4.26
N ARG A 118 5.27 15.09 4.67
CA ARG A 118 6.27 16.16 4.73
C ARG A 118 7.10 16.26 3.46
N ALA A 119 6.97 15.30 2.55
CA ALA A 119 7.62 15.30 1.25
C ALA A 119 6.95 16.31 0.30
N SER A 120 7.53 16.50 -0.89
CA SER A 120 6.87 17.28 -1.94
C SER A 120 5.57 16.60 -2.38
N SER A 121 4.64 17.37 -2.95
CA SER A 121 3.37 16.81 -3.46
C SER A 121 3.58 15.70 -4.48
N ALA A 122 4.62 15.81 -5.32
CA ALA A 122 4.97 14.78 -6.30
C ALA A 122 5.43 13.48 -5.62
N GLU A 123 6.30 13.57 -4.61
CA GLU A 123 6.78 12.41 -3.85
C GLU A 123 5.65 11.76 -3.04
N TYR A 124 4.76 12.56 -2.46
CA TYR A 124 3.58 12.07 -1.75
C TYR A 124 2.66 11.26 -2.68
N ILE A 125 2.30 11.82 -3.85
CA ILE A 125 1.46 11.15 -4.84
C ILE A 125 2.14 9.85 -5.32
N ALA A 126 3.44 9.92 -5.62
CA ALA A 126 4.18 8.76 -6.09
C ALA A 126 4.29 7.66 -5.00
N SER A 127 4.41 8.04 -3.73
CA SER A 127 4.41 7.09 -2.59
C SER A 127 3.08 6.36 -2.43
N VAL A 128 1.97 7.08 -2.55
CA VAL A 128 0.61 6.49 -2.56
C VAL A 128 0.45 5.54 -3.73
N ALA A 129 0.81 5.98 -4.94
CA ALA A 129 0.68 5.18 -6.15
C ALA A 129 1.53 3.92 -6.08
N ALA A 130 2.72 3.99 -5.49
CA ALA A 130 3.59 2.84 -5.26
C ALA A 130 2.97 1.82 -4.30
N VAL A 131 2.27 2.24 -3.23
CA VAL A 131 1.53 1.31 -2.34
C VAL A 131 0.43 0.57 -3.10
N LEU A 132 -0.39 1.30 -3.87
CA LEU A 132 -1.43 0.69 -4.69
C LEU A 132 -0.86 -0.29 -5.71
N THR A 133 0.20 0.12 -6.42
CA THR A 133 0.87 -0.68 -7.45
C THR A 133 1.49 -1.95 -6.86
N ALA A 134 2.18 -1.84 -5.72
CA ALA A 134 2.77 -2.98 -5.02
C ALA A 134 1.69 -3.96 -4.53
N ALA A 135 0.61 -3.45 -3.94
CA ALA A 135 -0.51 -4.27 -3.50
C ALA A 135 -1.18 -5.01 -4.67
N ALA A 136 -1.49 -4.31 -5.77
CA ALA A 136 -2.05 -4.91 -6.97
C ALA A 136 -1.12 -5.95 -7.59
N GLY A 137 0.18 -5.67 -7.64
CA GLY A 137 1.19 -6.62 -8.11
C GLY A 137 1.29 -7.89 -7.25
N LEU A 138 1.15 -7.78 -5.93
CA LEU A 138 1.07 -8.93 -5.04
C LEU A 138 -0.20 -9.75 -5.30
N VAL A 139 -1.36 -9.09 -5.47
CA VAL A 139 -2.62 -9.77 -5.79
C VAL A 139 -2.51 -10.52 -7.11
N ARG A 140 -1.99 -9.90 -8.16
CA ARG A 140 -1.78 -10.59 -9.44
C ARG A 140 -0.94 -11.84 -9.26
N LYS A 141 0.23 -11.74 -8.60
CA LYS A 141 1.09 -12.91 -8.34
C LYS A 141 0.39 -14.02 -7.55
N ALA A 142 -0.54 -13.66 -6.66
CA ALA A 142 -1.21 -14.61 -5.79
C ALA A 142 -2.39 -15.33 -6.46
N PHE A 143 -2.98 -14.76 -7.53
CA PHE A 143 -4.24 -15.23 -8.11
C PHE A 143 -4.24 -15.41 -9.64
N LEU A 144 -3.25 -14.88 -10.37
CA LEU A 144 -3.11 -14.97 -11.82
C LEU A 144 -1.80 -15.69 -12.19
#